data_AF-A0A5B8JH40-F1
#
_entry.id   AF-A0A5B8JH40-F1
#
_cell.length_a   1.000
_cell.length_b   1.000
_cell.length_c   1.000
_cell.angle_alpha   90.00
_cell.angle_beta   90.00
_cell.angle_gamma   90.00
#
_symmetry.space_group_name_H-M   'P 1'
#
loop_
_entity.id
_entity.type
_entity.pdbx_description
1 polymer ?
#
loop_
_entity_poly.entity_id
_entity_poly.type
_entity_poly.pdbx_seq_one_letter_code
_entity_poly.pdbx_strand_id
1 'polypeptide(L)'
;MSHVLLVRLAAPLQSWGVASRFLRRDTHTRPTKSGVIGLCAAALGLPRGPDPRAQGAGSAKDGSGDPLAELTPLLFGVRADHPGKPVRDYHTVGAGRYPLRPRDLVTDHRRAAALAPVLESAEGAAFGHHELDDWYGAPKKIAADPRSGTLVSAEPRRNALITERWYLADAAFLVGLQHHDRALLERIAHALEHPARLLWLGRKSCPPSGQIALDVRPGTLADVFASVALLPAFTELPPRTGDDDRPWAWLESRRPVPGTGPVLDQPVHFGAMGPQHAPRWETRIRVTVDPHAPAWDIVP
;
A
#
# COMPACT_ATOMS: atom_id res chain seq x y z
N MET A 1 26.77 0.97 16.57
CA MET A 1 26.38 -0.32 15.97
C MET A 1 25.07 -0.14 15.22
N SER A 2 24.88 -0.79 14.07
CA SER A 2 23.60 -0.75 13.35
C SER A 2 22.65 -1.83 13.83
N HIS A 3 21.36 -1.58 13.66
CA HIS A 3 20.27 -2.49 13.95
C HIS A 3 19.37 -2.58 12.72
N VAL A 4 18.63 -3.68 12.60
CA VAL A 4 17.67 -3.94 11.52
C VAL A 4 16.34 -4.33 12.14
N LEU A 5 15.28 -3.59 11.80
CA LEU A 5 13.90 -4.01 12.04
C LEU A 5 13.48 -4.96 10.92
N LEU A 6 13.05 -6.16 11.29
CA LEU A 6 12.45 -7.14 10.39
C LEU A 6 10.94 -6.96 10.31
N VAL A 7 10.44 -6.79 9.09
CA VAL A 7 9.02 -6.58 8.78
C VAL A 7 8.57 -7.66 7.80
N ARG A 8 7.55 -8.42 8.18
CA ARG A 8 6.87 -9.41 7.34
C ARG A 8 5.82 -8.71 6.50
N LEU A 9 5.93 -8.82 5.17
CA LEU A 9 4.92 -8.37 4.23
C LEU A 9 4.30 -9.57 3.53
N ALA A 10 3.18 -10.04 4.08
CA ALA A 10 2.48 -11.24 3.65
C ALA A 10 0.97 -10.93 3.52
N ALA A 11 0.36 -11.31 2.40
CA ALA A 11 -1.07 -11.13 2.12
C ALA A 11 -1.47 -11.95 0.89
N PRO A 12 -2.77 -12.27 0.70
CA PRO A 12 -3.26 -12.92 -0.52
C PRO A 12 -2.90 -12.15 -1.80
N LEU A 13 -2.93 -10.81 -1.73
CA LEU A 13 -2.56 -9.92 -2.83
C LEU A 13 -1.71 -8.76 -2.30
N GLN A 14 -0.70 -8.35 -3.06
CA GLN A 14 0.12 -7.15 -2.82
C GLN A 14 0.30 -6.33 -4.11
N SER A 15 0.60 -5.03 -4.04
CA SER A 15 0.86 -4.22 -5.24
C SER A 15 1.81 -3.05 -4.99
N TRP A 16 3.01 -3.10 -5.56
CA TRP A 16 4.11 -2.17 -5.28
C TRP A 16 4.48 -1.35 -6.52
N GLY A 17 3.72 -0.31 -6.85
CA GLY A 17 3.92 0.44 -8.10
C GLY A 17 5.20 1.30 -8.11
N VAL A 18 5.86 1.41 -9.27
CA VAL A 18 7.05 2.28 -9.48
C VAL A 18 6.83 3.21 -10.67
N ALA A 19 6.21 2.74 -11.75
CA ALA A 19 6.08 3.50 -12.99
C ALA A 19 4.65 3.38 -13.56
N SER A 20 3.64 3.76 -12.77
CA SER A 20 2.26 3.66 -13.24
C SER A 20 1.83 4.88 -14.05
N ARG A 21 1.41 4.64 -15.31
CA ARG A 21 0.73 5.64 -16.17
C ARG A 21 -0.76 5.33 -16.30
N PHE A 22 -1.59 6.22 -15.77
CA PHE A 22 -3.04 6.30 -16.01
C PHE A 22 -3.81 4.97 -15.91
N LEU A 23 -4.10 4.34 -17.04
CA LEU A 23 -4.98 3.16 -17.20
C LEU A 23 -4.29 1.84 -16.88
N ARG A 24 -2.96 1.80 -16.96
CA ARG A 24 -2.17 0.64 -16.57
C ARG A 24 -1.45 0.93 -15.27
N ARG A 25 -1.84 0.18 -14.24
CA ARG A 25 -1.23 0.22 -12.91
C ARG A 25 -0.34 -1.01 -12.76
N ASP A 26 0.97 -0.78 -12.81
CA ASP A 26 1.99 -1.81 -12.62
C ASP A 26 2.08 -2.26 -11.16
N THR A 27 2.87 -3.31 -10.95
CA THR A 27 3.44 -3.69 -9.66
C THR A 27 4.87 -4.12 -9.93
N HIS A 28 5.78 -3.75 -9.05
CA HIS A 28 7.11 -4.30 -9.02
C HIS A 28 7.04 -5.75 -8.51
N THR A 29 8.07 -6.55 -8.82
CA THR A 29 8.23 -7.95 -8.37
C THR A 29 8.59 -8.10 -6.89
N ARG A 30 8.71 -7.00 -6.16
CA ARG A 30 9.06 -6.93 -4.74
C ARG A 30 8.57 -5.60 -4.13
N PRO A 31 8.41 -5.52 -2.81
CA PRO A 31 8.16 -4.27 -2.10
C PRO A 31 9.13 -3.16 -2.49
N THR A 32 8.58 -1.95 -2.64
CA THR A 32 9.34 -0.73 -2.91
C THR A 32 9.64 0.00 -1.61
N LYS A 33 10.76 0.73 -1.55
CA LYS A 33 11.12 1.53 -0.36
C LYS A 33 10.03 2.55 -0.07
N SER A 34 9.56 3.29 -1.07
CA SER A 34 8.46 4.25 -0.90
C SER A 34 7.18 3.62 -0.36
N GLY A 35 6.82 2.41 -0.80
CA GLY A 35 5.65 1.68 -0.31
C GLY A 35 5.78 1.32 1.17
N VAL A 36 6.94 0.81 1.59
CA VAL A 36 7.20 0.43 2.98
C VAL A 36 7.34 1.65 3.89
N ILE A 37 8.02 2.70 3.45
CA ILE A 37 8.11 3.95 4.21
C ILE A 37 6.71 4.59 4.34
N GLY A 38 5.88 4.52 3.30
CA GLY A 38 4.48 4.94 3.37
C GLY A 38 3.65 4.11 4.36
N LEU A 39 3.89 2.81 4.45
CA LEU A 39 3.29 1.92 5.46
C LEU A 39 3.69 2.35 6.88
N CYS A 40 4.99 2.58 7.12
CA CYS A 40 5.51 3.04 8.42
C CYS A 40 4.95 4.42 8.78
N ALA A 41 4.88 5.35 7.82
CA ALA A 41 4.31 6.67 8.03
C ALA A 41 2.81 6.61 8.38
N ALA A 42 2.06 5.69 7.75
CA ALA A 42 0.66 5.48 8.09
C ALA A 42 0.50 4.91 9.52
N ALA A 43 1.32 3.93 9.88
CA ALA A 43 1.37 3.33 11.21
C ALA A 43 1.66 4.36 12.31
N LEU A 44 2.65 5.24 12.06
CA LEU A 44 3.02 6.36 12.94
C LEU A 44 2.04 7.54 12.91
N GLY A 45 1.02 7.51 12.05
CA GLY A 45 0.02 8.58 11.96
C GLY A 45 0.51 9.87 11.26
N LEU A 46 1.64 9.81 10.55
CA LEU A 46 2.27 10.98 9.93
C LEU A 46 1.39 11.57 8.81
N PRO A 47 1.35 12.91 8.67
CA PRO A 47 0.64 13.55 7.58
C PRO A 47 1.33 13.29 6.23
N ARG A 48 0.60 13.49 5.13
CA ARG A 48 1.12 13.24 3.76
C ARG A 48 2.08 14.31 3.25
N GLY A 49 2.09 15.46 3.89
CA GLY A 49 2.94 16.60 3.57
C GLY A 49 3.02 17.52 4.79
N PRO A 50 3.84 18.58 4.71
CA PRO A 50 3.97 19.53 5.80
C PRO A 50 2.61 20.11 6.16
N ASP A 51 2.32 20.19 7.46
CA ASP A 51 1.10 20.85 7.93
C ASP A 51 1.25 22.37 7.76
N PRO A 52 0.42 23.02 6.92
CA PRO A 52 0.47 24.46 6.74
C PRO A 52 0.25 25.23 8.06
N ARG A 53 -0.37 24.60 9.06
CA ARG A 53 -0.70 25.18 10.37
C ARG A 53 0.38 24.94 11.43
N ALA A 54 1.35 24.06 11.17
CA ALA A 54 2.41 23.72 12.12
C ALA A 54 3.61 24.68 12.07
N GLN A 55 3.52 25.80 11.32
CA GLN A 55 4.50 26.88 11.38
C GLN A 55 4.50 27.49 12.80
N GLY A 56 5.42 27.04 13.66
CA GLY A 56 5.65 27.59 15.00
C GLY A 56 5.43 26.65 16.18
N ALA A 57 4.97 25.40 15.97
CA ALA A 57 4.84 24.41 17.04
C ALA A 57 5.84 23.27 16.82
N GLY A 58 6.95 23.30 17.55
CA GLY A 58 8.04 22.33 17.44
C GLY A 58 7.59 20.89 17.67
N SER A 59 8.00 19.98 16.78
CA SER A 59 8.07 18.54 17.10
C SER A 59 8.93 17.72 16.12
N ALA A 60 9.36 18.26 14.97
CA ALA A 60 10.40 17.62 14.17
C ALA A 60 11.78 17.99 14.73
N LYS A 61 12.59 16.99 15.12
CA LYS A 61 13.94 17.16 15.71
C LYS A 61 14.92 17.98 14.84
N ASP A 62 14.61 18.15 13.56
CA ASP A 62 15.43 18.83 12.55
C ASP A 62 14.86 20.19 12.10
N GLY A 63 13.68 20.60 12.59
CA GLY A 63 13.02 21.86 12.22
C GLY A 63 12.56 21.96 10.76
N SER A 64 12.62 20.88 9.98
CA SER A 64 12.34 20.90 8.53
C SER A 64 10.84 20.91 8.21
N GLY A 65 10.01 20.44 9.13
CA GLY A 65 8.58 20.22 8.91
C GLY A 65 8.27 19.10 7.93
N ASP A 66 9.27 18.35 7.47
CA ASP A 66 9.09 17.17 6.61
C ASP A 66 8.61 15.99 7.46
N PRO A 67 7.39 15.47 7.22
CA PRO A 67 6.89 14.31 7.96
C PRO A 67 7.74 13.05 7.77
N LEU A 68 8.55 12.95 6.70
CA LEU A 68 9.34 11.75 6.40
C LEU A 68 10.79 11.83 6.87
N ALA A 69 11.21 12.92 7.53
CA ALA A 69 12.61 13.17 7.87
C ALA A 69 13.28 12.04 8.67
N GLU A 70 12.57 11.41 9.61
CA GLU A 70 13.10 10.29 10.41
C GLU A 70 13.11 8.95 9.64
N LEU A 71 12.27 8.81 8.60
CA LEU A 71 12.06 7.54 7.89
C LEU A 71 12.90 7.43 6.62
N THR A 72 13.09 8.53 5.89
CA THR A 72 13.86 8.59 4.63
C THR A 72 15.32 8.10 4.77
N PRO A 73 16.04 8.35 5.89
CA PRO A 73 17.41 7.89 6.10
C PRO A 73 17.57 6.39 6.39
N LEU A 74 16.47 5.67 6.65
CA LEU A 74 16.50 4.22 6.90
C LEU A 74 17.05 3.52 5.65
N LEU A 75 18.03 2.62 5.84
CA LEU A 75 18.49 1.74 4.76
C LEU A 75 17.49 0.61 4.57
N PHE A 76 17.11 0.38 3.33
CA PHE A 76 16.08 -0.59 2.97
C PHE A 76 16.68 -1.88 2.41
N GLY A 77 16.14 -3.02 2.80
CA GLY A 77 16.40 -4.30 2.16
C GLY A 77 15.15 -5.14 2.07
N VAL A 78 15.10 -6.02 1.08
CA VAL A 78 14.02 -7.00 0.95
C VAL A 78 14.56 -8.36 0.53
N ARG A 79 14.14 -9.41 1.22
CA ARG A 79 14.38 -10.82 0.91
C ARG A 79 13.07 -11.44 0.42
N ALA A 80 13.11 -12.04 -0.76
CA ALA A 80 11.95 -12.69 -1.38
C ALA A 80 11.88 -14.16 -0.98
N ASP A 81 11.32 -14.42 0.20
CA ASP A 81 11.14 -15.77 0.71
C ASP A 81 10.12 -16.52 -0.17
N HIS A 82 8.99 -15.87 -0.46
CA HIS A 82 7.99 -16.31 -1.42
C HIS A 82 7.70 -15.16 -2.40
N PRO A 83 8.30 -15.14 -3.62
CA PRO A 83 8.15 -14.01 -4.55
C PRO A 83 6.73 -13.84 -5.11
N GLY A 84 5.86 -14.84 -4.94
CA GLY A 84 4.49 -14.83 -5.43
C GLY A 84 4.37 -14.94 -6.96
N LYS A 85 3.14 -14.79 -7.45
CA LYS A 85 2.81 -14.83 -8.89
C LYS A 85 2.17 -13.52 -9.33
N PRO A 86 2.59 -12.92 -10.46
CA PRO A 86 1.92 -11.73 -10.97
C PRO A 86 0.51 -12.07 -11.46
N VAL A 87 -0.47 -11.28 -11.03
CA VAL A 87 -1.88 -11.41 -11.42
C VAL A 87 -2.36 -10.07 -12.00
N ARG A 88 -3.14 -10.15 -13.08
CA ARG A 88 -3.77 -9.00 -13.73
C ARG A 88 -5.25 -8.95 -13.38
N ASP A 89 -5.68 -7.83 -12.83
CA ASP A 89 -7.07 -7.49 -12.52
C ASP A 89 -7.60 -6.49 -13.56
N TYR A 90 -8.73 -6.85 -14.20
CA TYR A 90 -9.48 -5.95 -15.07
C TYR A 90 -10.46 -5.15 -14.23
N HIS A 91 -10.11 -3.91 -13.95
CA HIS A 91 -10.79 -3.08 -12.99
C HIS A 91 -11.57 -1.96 -13.68
N THR A 92 -12.88 -2.17 -13.82
CA THR A 92 -13.83 -1.25 -14.45
C THR A 92 -14.36 -0.22 -13.46
N VAL A 93 -14.40 1.06 -13.86
CA VAL A 93 -14.93 2.17 -13.05
C VAL A 93 -15.89 3.04 -13.86
N GLY A 94 -17.11 3.22 -13.36
CA GLY A 94 -18.03 4.26 -13.83
C GLY A 94 -18.80 3.88 -15.09
N ALA A 95 -19.55 2.78 -15.05
CA ALA A 95 -20.52 2.39 -16.06
C ALA A 95 -21.95 2.48 -15.48
N GLY A 96 -22.95 2.52 -16.38
CA GLY A 96 -24.37 2.43 -16.05
C GLY A 96 -25.07 3.71 -15.57
N ARG A 97 -26.38 3.59 -15.35
CA ARG A 97 -27.26 4.65 -14.83
C ARG A 97 -27.36 4.53 -13.30
N TYR A 98 -27.23 5.64 -12.59
CA TYR A 98 -27.38 5.64 -11.13
C TYR A 98 -28.87 5.69 -10.76
N PRO A 99 -29.48 4.62 -10.22
CA PRO A 99 -30.84 4.72 -9.72
C PRO A 99 -30.85 5.65 -8.51
N LEU A 100 -31.97 6.37 -8.32
CA LEU A 100 -32.26 7.06 -7.08
C LEU A 100 -32.27 6.04 -5.95
N ARG A 101 -31.40 6.19 -4.95
CA ARG A 101 -31.44 5.28 -3.80
C ARG A 101 -32.54 5.72 -2.85
N PRO A 102 -33.22 4.79 -2.15
CA PRO A 102 -34.20 5.12 -1.12
C PRO A 102 -33.64 6.11 -0.10
N ARG A 103 -32.38 5.92 0.32
CA ARG A 103 -31.69 6.84 1.24
C ARG A 103 -31.62 8.28 0.69
N ASP A 104 -31.42 8.44 -0.63
CA ASP A 104 -31.20 9.73 -1.27
C ASP A 104 -32.53 10.53 -1.35
N LEU A 105 -33.69 9.87 -1.19
CA LEU A 105 -35.02 10.48 -1.01
C LEU A 105 -35.33 10.73 0.46
N VAL A 106 -35.00 9.78 1.35
CA VAL A 106 -35.27 9.88 2.80
C VAL A 106 -34.45 10.98 3.46
N THR A 107 -33.19 11.19 3.05
CA THR A 107 -32.33 12.21 3.68
C THR A 107 -32.46 13.60 3.05
N ASP A 108 -33.26 13.77 2.00
CA ASP A 108 -33.42 15.05 1.28
C ASP A 108 -34.89 15.29 0.87
N HIS A 109 -35.64 15.92 1.78
CA HIS A 109 -37.08 16.20 1.59
C HIS A 109 -37.38 17.10 0.38
N ARG A 110 -36.44 17.98 -0.02
CA ARG A 110 -36.62 18.86 -1.19
C ARG A 110 -36.50 18.07 -2.49
N ARG A 111 -35.55 17.14 -2.52
CA ARG A 111 -35.38 16.21 -3.64
C ARG A 111 -36.53 15.23 -3.74
N ALA A 112 -37.05 14.74 -2.62
CA ALA A 112 -38.27 13.93 -2.58
C ALA A 112 -39.47 14.70 -3.15
N ALA A 113 -39.69 15.95 -2.73
CA ALA A 113 -40.79 16.78 -3.24
C ALA A 113 -40.68 17.08 -4.74
N ALA A 114 -39.47 17.31 -5.26
CA ALA A 114 -39.25 17.55 -6.69
C ALA A 114 -39.47 16.31 -7.57
N LEU A 115 -39.27 15.12 -7.03
CA LEU A 115 -39.40 13.84 -7.74
C LEU A 115 -40.76 13.17 -7.50
N ALA A 116 -41.52 13.59 -6.48
CA ALA A 116 -42.83 13.05 -6.15
C ALA A 116 -43.79 13.00 -7.35
N PRO A 117 -43.92 14.03 -8.21
CA PRO A 117 -44.84 13.97 -9.36
C PRO A 117 -44.45 12.90 -10.38
N VAL A 118 -43.15 12.64 -10.54
CA VAL A 118 -42.61 11.63 -11.47
C VAL A 118 -42.74 10.23 -10.89
N LEU A 119 -42.60 10.08 -9.57
CA LEU A 119 -42.72 8.81 -8.85
C LEU A 119 -44.18 8.40 -8.64
N GLU A 120 -45.09 9.34 -8.41
CA GLU A 120 -46.52 9.10 -8.22
C GLU A 120 -47.20 8.57 -9.50
N SER A 121 -46.69 8.97 -10.68
CA SER A 121 -47.17 8.47 -11.98
C SER A 121 -46.31 7.33 -12.55
N ALA A 122 -45.27 6.88 -11.83
CA ALA A 122 -44.38 5.84 -12.31
C ALA A 122 -44.98 4.46 -12.02
N GLU A 123 -45.50 3.79 -13.05
CA GLU A 123 -46.00 2.40 -12.97
C GLU A 123 -44.88 1.35 -13.10
N GLY A 124 -43.61 1.79 -13.19
CA GLY A 124 -42.45 0.90 -13.29
C GLY A 124 -41.96 0.41 -11.93
N ALA A 125 -40.99 -0.52 -11.94
CA ALA A 125 -40.32 -1.05 -10.75
C ALA A 125 -39.41 0.01 -10.09
N ALA A 126 -39.93 1.19 -9.73
CA ALA A 126 -39.17 2.28 -9.09
C ALA A 126 -38.60 1.86 -7.72
N PHE A 127 -39.15 0.78 -7.15
CA PHE A 127 -38.67 0.07 -5.98
C PHE A 127 -38.80 -1.44 -6.21
N GLY A 128 -37.70 -2.19 -6.07
CA GLY A 128 -37.70 -3.66 -6.21
C GLY A 128 -36.39 -4.24 -6.73
N HIS A 129 -36.42 -5.52 -7.13
CA HIS A 129 -35.31 -6.15 -7.85
C HIS A 129 -35.25 -5.59 -9.28
N HIS A 130 -34.13 -4.97 -9.63
CA HIS A 130 -33.87 -4.47 -10.97
C HIS A 130 -32.85 -5.39 -11.66
N GLU A 131 -33.14 -5.84 -12.88
CA GLU A 131 -32.07 -6.21 -13.80
C GLU A 131 -31.38 -4.93 -14.26
N LEU A 132 -30.07 -4.86 -14.07
CA LEU A 132 -29.27 -3.75 -14.51
C LEU A 132 -29.04 -3.89 -16.02
N ASP A 133 -29.57 -2.95 -16.82
CA ASP A 133 -29.22 -2.84 -18.24
C ASP A 133 -27.70 -2.63 -18.43
N ASP A 134 -27.03 -2.04 -17.45
CA ASP A 134 -25.60 -1.73 -17.44
C ASP A 134 -24.96 -1.93 -16.06
N TRP A 135 -23.72 -2.43 -16.04
CA TRP A 135 -22.94 -2.66 -14.81
C TRP A 135 -22.61 -1.38 -14.04
N TYR A 136 -22.57 -1.48 -12.71
CA TYR A 136 -22.38 -0.40 -11.73
C TYR A 136 -21.00 0.30 -11.77
N GLY A 137 -20.96 1.59 -11.45
CA GLY A 137 -19.75 2.32 -11.08
C GLY A 137 -19.97 3.44 -10.05
N ALA A 138 -18.97 3.69 -9.21
CA ALA A 138 -19.03 4.75 -8.19
C ALA A 138 -19.07 6.16 -8.82
N PRO A 139 -19.88 7.10 -8.28
CA PRO A 139 -20.06 8.43 -8.85
C PRO A 139 -18.78 9.29 -8.78
N LYS A 140 -18.57 10.16 -9.76
CA LYS A 140 -17.45 11.13 -9.84
C LYS A 140 -17.99 12.55 -9.98
N LYS A 141 -17.12 13.54 -9.76
CA LYS A 141 -17.49 14.97 -9.76
C LYS A 141 -18.68 15.22 -8.83
N ILE A 142 -18.50 14.76 -7.59
CA ILE A 142 -19.45 14.99 -6.52
C ILE A 142 -19.47 16.49 -6.24
N ALA A 143 -20.59 17.13 -6.52
CA ALA A 143 -20.82 18.54 -6.28
C ALA A 143 -22.10 18.70 -5.46
N ALA A 144 -22.19 19.79 -4.70
CA ALA A 144 -23.42 20.15 -4.03
C ALA A 144 -24.45 20.57 -5.08
N ASP A 145 -25.64 19.97 -5.03
CA ASP A 145 -26.78 20.41 -5.83
C ASP A 145 -27.10 21.88 -5.50
N PRO A 146 -27.23 22.78 -6.49
CA PRO A 146 -27.43 24.20 -6.23
C PRO A 146 -28.72 24.56 -5.47
N ARG A 147 -29.70 23.66 -5.42
CA ARG A 147 -30.99 23.89 -4.76
C ARG A 147 -31.10 23.18 -3.42
N SER A 148 -30.61 21.94 -3.32
CA SER A 148 -30.72 21.14 -2.10
C SER A 148 -29.44 21.08 -1.26
N GLY A 149 -28.28 21.41 -1.82
CA GLY A 149 -26.98 21.30 -1.15
C GLY A 149 -26.44 19.87 -1.05
N THR A 150 -27.24 18.87 -1.46
CA THR A 150 -26.88 17.46 -1.40
C THR A 150 -25.78 17.11 -2.40
N LEU A 151 -24.84 16.28 -1.98
CA LEU A 151 -23.76 15.81 -2.84
C LEU A 151 -24.30 14.87 -3.94
N VAL A 152 -24.32 15.36 -5.18
CA VAL A 152 -24.78 14.64 -6.37
C VAL A 152 -23.66 14.46 -7.39
N SER A 153 -23.75 13.41 -8.20
CA SER A 153 -22.87 13.24 -9.36
C SER A 153 -23.25 14.27 -10.42
N ALA A 154 -22.32 15.16 -10.78
CA ALA A 154 -22.50 16.08 -11.90
C ALA A 154 -22.45 15.38 -13.28
N GLU A 155 -22.09 14.08 -13.30
CA GLU A 155 -22.08 13.23 -14.50
C GLU A 155 -23.01 12.02 -14.30
N PRO A 156 -24.24 12.04 -14.86
CA PRO A 156 -25.23 10.95 -14.70
C PRO A 156 -25.06 9.81 -15.72
N ARG A 157 -24.23 9.99 -16.74
CA ARG A 157 -23.88 8.98 -17.75
C ARG A 157 -22.38 8.98 -17.97
N ARG A 158 -21.77 7.81 -18.00
CA ARG A 158 -20.33 7.67 -18.28
C ARG A 158 -20.05 6.36 -19.01
N ASN A 159 -19.13 6.42 -19.97
CA ASN A 159 -18.56 5.23 -20.57
C ASN A 159 -17.64 4.55 -19.55
N ALA A 160 -17.74 3.22 -19.44
CA ALA A 160 -16.89 2.42 -18.58
C ALA A 160 -15.42 2.78 -18.77
N LEU A 161 -14.72 3.15 -17.70
CA LEU A 161 -13.26 3.26 -17.74
C LEU A 161 -12.66 1.95 -17.25
N ILE A 162 -12.06 1.20 -18.15
CA ILE A 162 -11.33 -0.01 -17.80
C ILE A 162 -9.90 0.37 -17.45
N THR A 163 -9.44 -0.08 -16.29
CA THR A 163 -8.03 0.00 -15.87
C THR A 163 -7.48 -1.41 -15.69
N GLU A 164 -6.26 -1.65 -16.13
CA GLU A 164 -5.55 -2.91 -15.89
C GLU A 164 -4.62 -2.74 -14.71
N ARG A 165 -4.78 -3.61 -13.72
CA ARG A 165 -4.18 -3.47 -12.40
C ARG A 165 -3.39 -4.73 -12.06
N TRP A 166 -2.07 -4.59 -11.93
CA TRP A 166 -1.22 -5.72 -11.58
C TRP A 166 -1.02 -5.84 -10.06
N TYR A 167 -0.99 -7.08 -9.59
CA TYR A 167 -0.76 -7.51 -8.21
C TYR A 167 0.24 -8.68 -8.17
N LEU A 168 0.80 -8.94 -7.00
CA LEU A 168 1.48 -10.19 -6.66
C LEU A 168 0.55 -11.01 -5.78
N ALA A 169 0.22 -12.23 -6.19
CA ALA A 169 -0.56 -13.19 -5.41
C ALA A 169 0.36 -14.15 -4.66
N ASP A 170 -0.07 -14.57 -3.46
CA ASP A 170 0.63 -15.53 -2.60
C ASP A 170 2.11 -15.17 -2.34
N ALA A 171 2.38 -13.87 -2.19
CA ALA A 171 3.72 -13.37 -1.94
C ALA A 171 3.95 -13.16 -0.43
N ALA A 172 5.15 -13.50 0.03
CA ALA A 172 5.64 -13.16 1.36
C ALA A 172 7.10 -12.69 1.27
N PHE A 173 7.33 -11.48 1.75
CA PHE A 173 8.63 -10.83 1.75
C PHE A 173 9.07 -10.53 3.18
N LEU A 174 10.36 -10.74 3.45
CA LEU A 174 11.00 -10.23 4.65
C LEU A 174 11.70 -8.92 4.32
N VAL A 175 11.23 -7.83 4.89
CA VAL A 175 11.80 -6.50 4.73
C VAL A 175 12.68 -6.15 5.92
N GLY A 176 13.81 -5.52 5.64
CA GLY A 176 14.71 -4.98 6.65
C GLY A 176 14.76 -3.45 6.56
N LEU A 177 14.58 -2.78 7.70
CA LEU A 177 14.86 -1.35 7.87
C LEU A 177 16.06 -1.18 8.79
N GLN A 178 17.20 -0.76 8.25
CA GLN A 178 18.46 -0.64 8.97
C GLN A 178 18.73 0.80 9.40
N HIS A 179 19.06 0.99 10.68
CA HIS A 179 19.44 2.27 11.26
C HIS A 179 20.34 2.12 12.50
N HIS A 180 20.98 3.20 12.94
CA HIS A 180 21.81 3.19 14.16
C HIS A 180 20.97 3.43 15.43
N ASP A 181 19.93 4.26 15.34
CA ASP A 181 18.96 4.49 16.40
C ASP A 181 18.01 3.29 16.52
N ARG A 182 18.27 2.43 17.50
CA ARG A 182 17.42 1.29 17.85
C ARG A 182 16.05 1.71 18.37
N ALA A 183 15.97 2.80 19.13
CA ALA A 183 14.71 3.27 19.69
C ALA A 183 13.75 3.74 18.58
N LEU A 184 14.27 4.33 17.50
CA LEU A 184 13.47 4.61 16.30
C LEU A 184 12.87 3.34 15.69
N LEU A 185 13.69 2.31 15.51
CA LEU A 185 13.23 1.03 14.95
C LEU A 185 12.17 0.36 15.84
N GLU A 186 12.35 0.40 17.16
CA GLU A 186 11.37 -0.13 18.12
C GLU A 186 10.06 0.66 18.12
N ARG A 187 10.11 2.00 17.98
CA ARG A 187 8.91 2.83 17.78
C ARG A 187 8.16 2.45 16.51
N ILE A 188 8.88 2.25 15.40
CA ILE A 188 8.26 1.82 14.13
C ILE A 188 7.64 0.44 14.29
N ALA A 189 8.35 -0.51 14.91
CA ALA A 189 7.85 -1.87 15.16
C ALA A 189 6.54 -1.84 15.97
N HIS A 190 6.52 -1.09 17.08
CA HIS A 190 5.33 -0.93 17.90
C HIS A 190 4.16 -0.33 17.12
N ALA A 191 4.41 0.72 16.33
CA ALA A 191 3.39 1.38 15.53
C ALA A 191 2.82 0.47 14.42
N LEU A 192 3.63 -0.41 13.82
CA LEU A 192 3.14 -1.36 12.82
C LEU A 192 2.11 -2.34 13.39
N GLU A 193 2.25 -2.72 14.67
CA GLU A 193 1.29 -3.58 15.39
C GLU A 193 0.15 -2.79 16.05
N HIS A 194 0.35 -1.50 16.32
CA HIS A 194 -0.64 -0.60 16.93
C HIS A 194 -0.85 0.65 16.06
N PRO A 195 -1.37 0.49 14.83
CA PRO A 195 -1.26 1.55 13.85
C PRO A 195 -2.30 2.64 14.07
N ALA A 196 -1.85 3.89 13.95
CA ALA A 196 -2.74 5.06 14.00
C ALA A 196 -3.70 5.14 12.80
N ARG A 197 -3.43 4.41 11.72
CA ARG A 197 -4.24 4.34 10.50
C ARG A 197 -4.27 2.91 9.96
N LEU A 198 -5.33 2.55 9.24
CA LEU A 198 -5.40 1.24 8.56
C LEU A 198 -4.18 1.04 7.65
N LEU A 199 -3.63 -0.17 7.71
CA LEU A 199 -2.45 -0.58 6.96
C LEU A 199 -2.83 -1.42 5.74
N TRP A 200 -2.07 -1.29 4.65
CA TRP A 200 -2.26 -2.05 3.43
C TRP A 200 -0.96 -2.24 2.67
N LEU A 201 -0.80 -3.39 2.01
CA LEU A 201 0.38 -3.74 1.22
C LEU A 201 0.28 -3.14 -0.18
N GLY A 202 0.54 -1.83 -0.22
CA GLY A 202 0.53 -1.00 -1.42
C GLY A 202 -0.84 -0.39 -1.74
N ARG A 203 -1.85 -1.20 -2.07
CA ARG A 203 -3.22 -0.72 -2.33
C ARG A 203 -4.15 -1.07 -1.18
N LYS A 204 -5.16 -0.21 -0.92
CA LYS A 204 -6.17 -0.41 0.13
C LYS A 204 -6.92 -1.74 0.08
N SER A 205 -6.98 -2.39 -1.08
CA SER A 205 -7.59 -3.71 -1.27
C SER A 205 -6.69 -4.88 -0.85
N CYS A 206 -5.47 -4.61 -0.40
CA CYS A 206 -4.45 -5.58 -0.04
C CYS A 206 -4.16 -5.50 1.47
N PRO A 207 -5.06 -5.99 2.34
CA PRO A 207 -4.82 -6.01 3.78
C PRO A 207 -3.65 -6.96 4.11
N PRO A 208 -2.74 -6.60 5.03
CA PRO A 208 -1.72 -7.52 5.52
C PRO A 208 -2.35 -8.68 6.30
N SER A 209 -1.67 -9.83 6.33
CA SER A 209 -2.08 -11.03 7.08
C SER A 209 -1.17 -11.27 8.27
N GLY A 210 -1.76 -11.43 9.45
CA GLY A 210 -1.04 -11.73 10.70
C GLY A 210 -0.11 -10.62 11.15
N GLN A 211 0.88 -11.01 11.96
CA GLN A 211 1.91 -10.11 12.50
C GLN A 211 2.78 -9.50 11.38
N ILE A 212 3.04 -8.19 11.48
CA ILE A 212 3.78 -7.37 10.51
C ILE A 212 5.21 -7.09 11.01
N ALA A 213 5.39 -6.60 12.24
CA ALA A 213 6.70 -6.36 12.84
C ALA A 213 7.17 -7.60 13.60
N LEU A 214 8.34 -8.12 13.25
CA LEU A 214 8.90 -9.34 13.84
C LEU A 214 9.84 -9.01 15.00
N ASP A 215 11.05 -8.53 14.70
CA ASP A 215 12.04 -8.20 15.72
C ASP A 215 13.03 -7.11 15.25
N VAL A 216 13.79 -6.56 16.20
CA VAL A 216 14.90 -5.64 15.94
C VAL A 216 16.20 -6.34 16.32
N ARG A 217 17.08 -6.57 15.35
CA ARG A 217 18.34 -7.29 15.55
C ARG A 217 19.57 -6.40 15.33
N PRO A 218 20.65 -6.57 16.09
CA PRO A 218 21.92 -5.92 15.78
C PRO A 218 22.54 -6.52 14.51
N GLY A 219 23.22 -5.69 13.71
CA GLY A 219 23.92 -6.13 12.50
C GLY A 219 23.61 -5.28 11.27
N THR A 220 24.06 -5.76 10.11
CA THR A 220 23.70 -5.19 8.81
C THR A 220 22.54 -5.96 8.16
N LEU A 221 21.91 -5.40 7.13
CA LEU A 221 20.87 -6.10 6.36
C LEU A 221 21.34 -7.49 5.88
N ALA A 222 22.58 -7.61 5.42
CA ALA A 222 23.12 -8.86 4.91
C ALA A 222 23.24 -9.91 6.03
N ASP A 223 23.82 -9.53 7.18
CA ASP A 223 24.03 -10.43 8.32
C ASP A 223 22.68 -10.88 8.91
N VAL A 224 21.76 -9.93 9.08
CA VAL A 224 20.45 -10.21 9.67
C VAL A 224 19.61 -11.10 8.74
N PHE A 225 19.61 -10.84 7.43
CA PHE A 225 18.91 -11.70 6.48
C PHE A 225 19.51 -13.11 6.38
N ALA A 226 20.80 -13.31 6.66
CA ALA A 226 21.39 -14.64 6.70
C ALA A 226 21.06 -15.39 8.01
N SER A 227 20.83 -14.68 9.11
CA SER A 227 20.67 -15.28 10.45
C SER A 227 19.24 -15.66 10.85
N VAL A 228 18.24 -15.43 9.98
CA VAL A 228 16.83 -15.71 10.27
C VAL A 228 16.22 -16.65 9.24
N ALA A 229 15.37 -17.57 9.69
CA ALA A 229 14.74 -18.59 8.85
C ALA A 229 13.87 -17.96 7.74
N LEU A 230 13.57 -18.73 6.69
CA LEU A 230 12.59 -18.30 5.70
C LEU A 230 11.20 -18.15 6.35
N LEU A 231 10.43 -17.17 5.89
CA LEU A 231 9.04 -17.01 6.28
C LEU A 231 8.23 -18.26 5.93
N PRO A 232 7.26 -18.66 6.77
CA PRO A 232 6.40 -19.81 6.49
C PRO A 232 5.63 -19.59 5.19
N ALA A 233 5.53 -20.64 4.38
CA ALA A 233 4.74 -20.63 3.15
C ALA A 233 3.25 -20.66 3.48
N PHE A 234 2.42 -19.97 2.69
CA PHE A 234 0.95 -20.03 2.81
C PHE A 234 0.37 -21.34 2.27
N THR A 235 1.14 -22.09 1.49
CA THR A 235 0.75 -23.37 0.89
C THR A 235 1.83 -24.39 1.19
N GLU A 236 1.42 -25.65 1.36
CA GLU A 236 2.31 -26.82 1.37
C GLU A 236 2.90 -27.02 -0.04
N LEU A 237 3.75 -26.10 -0.47
CA LEU A 237 4.62 -26.35 -1.60
C LEU A 237 5.66 -27.37 -1.15
N PRO A 238 6.00 -28.37 -1.98
CA PRO A 238 7.06 -29.31 -1.65
C PRO A 238 8.34 -28.52 -1.33
N PRO A 239 9.09 -28.95 -0.30
CA PRO A 239 10.33 -28.29 0.07
C PRO A 239 11.22 -28.21 -1.18
N ARG A 240 11.73 -27.01 -1.45
CA ARG A 240 12.58 -26.77 -2.61
C ARG A 240 13.88 -27.55 -2.38
N THR A 241 14.19 -28.49 -3.28
CA THR A 241 15.40 -29.32 -3.20
C THR A 241 16.39 -28.85 -4.26
N GLY A 242 17.46 -28.13 -3.87
CA GLY A 242 18.58 -27.79 -4.74
C GLY A 242 19.44 -26.60 -4.28
N ASP A 243 20.67 -26.50 -4.79
CA ASP A 243 21.62 -25.39 -4.52
C ASP A 243 21.13 -24.00 -5.00
N ASP A 244 20.08 -24.00 -5.85
CA ASP A 244 19.39 -22.81 -6.36
C ASP A 244 18.18 -22.39 -5.48
N ASP A 245 18.13 -22.86 -4.23
CA ASP A 245 17.03 -22.58 -3.30
C ASP A 245 17.24 -21.33 -2.41
N ARG A 246 18.41 -20.68 -2.50
CA ARG A 246 18.69 -19.46 -1.74
C ARG A 246 17.70 -18.34 -2.12
N PRO A 247 17.05 -17.63 -1.20
CA PRO A 247 16.22 -16.51 -1.58
C PRO A 247 17.07 -15.39 -2.19
N TRP A 248 16.50 -14.68 -3.16
CA TRP A 248 17.06 -13.41 -3.61
C TRP A 248 16.80 -12.33 -2.56
N ALA A 249 17.81 -11.50 -2.32
CA ALA A 249 17.65 -10.26 -1.59
C ALA A 249 18.17 -9.06 -2.38
N TRP A 250 17.55 -7.91 -2.14
CA TRP A 250 17.94 -6.62 -2.69
C TRP A 250 18.23 -5.69 -1.52
N LEU A 251 19.48 -5.23 -1.43
CA LEU A 251 19.95 -4.40 -0.33
C LEU A 251 20.29 -3.02 -0.88
N GLU A 252 19.72 -1.97 -0.29
CA GLU A 252 20.02 -0.61 -0.69
C GLU A 252 21.51 -0.31 -0.52
N SER A 253 22.09 0.26 -1.56
CA SER A 253 23.46 0.73 -1.58
C SER A 253 23.49 2.25 -1.44
N ARG A 254 24.30 2.74 -0.49
CA ARG A 254 24.54 4.19 -0.31
C ARG A 254 25.26 4.84 -1.48
N ARG A 255 25.90 4.04 -2.34
CA ARG A 255 26.62 4.52 -3.52
C ARG A 255 26.09 3.84 -4.77
N PRO A 256 26.13 4.51 -5.93
CA PRO A 256 25.82 3.88 -7.20
C PRO A 256 26.62 2.59 -7.39
N VAL A 257 25.93 1.51 -7.75
CA VAL A 257 26.55 0.20 -8.02
C VAL A 257 26.90 0.14 -9.50
N PRO A 258 28.17 -0.09 -9.89
CA PRO A 258 28.56 -0.18 -11.28
C PRO A 258 27.72 -1.21 -12.05
N GLY A 259 27.26 -0.85 -13.24
CA GLY A 259 26.47 -1.73 -14.12
C GLY A 259 25.02 -1.96 -13.72
N THR A 260 24.54 -1.38 -12.61
CA THR A 260 23.14 -1.48 -12.17
C THR A 260 22.46 -0.11 -12.21
N GLY A 261 21.35 0.00 -12.95
CA GLY A 261 20.54 1.22 -13.01
C GLY A 261 19.81 1.50 -11.68
N PRO A 262 19.40 2.75 -11.43
CA PRO A 262 18.67 3.10 -10.21
C PRO A 262 17.24 2.56 -10.21
N VAL A 263 16.69 2.39 -9.01
CA VAL A 263 15.26 2.19 -8.76
C VAL A 263 14.64 3.53 -8.34
N LEU A 264 13.52 3.92 -8.95
CA LEU A 264 12.89 5.23 -8.76
C LEU A 264 11.82 5.16 -7.65
N ASP A 265 12.23 4.80 -6.44
CA ASP A 265 11.34 4.57 -5.30
C ASP A 265 11.86 5.12 -3.96
N GLN A 266 12.89 5.97 -3.95
CA GLN A 266 13.26 6.73 -2.75
C GLN A 266 12.19 7.80 -2.50
N PRO A 267 11.43 7.78 -1.39
CA PRO A 267 10.38 8.76 -1.16
C PRO A 267 10.98 10.15 -0.91
N VAL A 268 10.42 11.16 -1.59
CA VAL A 268 10.71 12.59 -1.33
C VAL A 268 9.53 13.21 -0.58
N HIS A 269 8.30 13.02 -1.05
CA HIS A 269 7.08 13.41 -0.32
C HIS A 269 5.86 12.62 -0.81
N PHE A 270 4.77 12.64 -0.04
CA PHE A 270 3.49 11.97 -0.38
C PHE A 270 2.31 12.95 -0.54
N GLY A 271 2.59 14.21 -0.87
CA GLY A 271 1.62 15.30 -0.99
C GLY A 271 0.39 15.00 -1.85
N ALA A 272 -0.69 15.78 -1.64
CA ALA A 272 -2.00 15.55 -2.26
C ALA A 272 -1.99 15.61 -3.80
N MET A 273 -1.07 16.39 -4.39
CA MET A 273 -0.89 16.48 -5.84
C MET A 273 -0.17 15.27 -6.45
N GLY A 274 0.37 14.39 -5.61
CA GLY A 274 1.05 13.16 -6.01
C GLY A 274 2.33 12.93 -5.20
N PRO A 275 2.75 11.66 -5.10
CA PRO A 275 4.04 11.35 -4.51
C PRO A 275 5.18 11.75 -5.46
N GLN A 276 6.30 12.20 -4.88
CA GLN A 276 7.55 12.42 -5.61
C GLN A 276 8.60 11.43 -5.11
N HIS A 277 9.39 10.90 -6.04
CA HIS A 277 10.44 9.93 -5.75
C HIS A 277 11.78 10.36 -6.37
N ALA A 278 12.86 9.93 -5.74
CA ALA A 278 14.23 10.05 -6.21
C ALA A 278 14.81 8.67 -6.58
N PRO A 279 15.89 8.61 -7.37
CA PRO A 279 16.60 7.37 -7.62
C PRO A 279 17.33 6.89 -6.35
N ARG A 280 17.30 5.58 -6.09
CA ARG A 280 18.23 4.88 -5.19
C ARG A 280 18.88 3.70 -5.90
N TRP A 281 19.96 3.20 -5.33
CA TRP A 281 20.69 2.04 -5.85
C TRP A 281 20.57 0.86 -4.88
N GLU A 282 20.69 -0.33 -5.42
CA GLU A 282 20.65 -1.57 -4.64
C GLU A 282 21.54 -2.63 -5.27
N THR A 283 22.04 -3.53 -4.42
CA THR A 283 22.77 -4.73 -4.83
C THR A 283 21.84 -5.92 -4.70
N ARG A 284 21.85 -6.79 -5.71
CA ARG A 284 21.10 -8.05 -5.69
C ARG A 284 22.03 -9.20 -5.29
N ILE A 285 21.67 -9.95 -4.24
CA ILE A 285 22.46 -11.07 -3.71
C ILE A 285 21.61 -12.33 -3.51
N ARG A 286 22.27 -13.49 -3.54
CA ARG A 286 21.70 -14.77 -3.07
C ARG A 286 22.05 -14.93 -1.61
N VAL A 287 21.04 -15.06 -0.74
CA VAL A 287 21.26 -15.17 0.70
C VAL A 287 21.36 -16.64 1.08
N THR A 288 22.47 -17.04 1.71
CA THR A 288 22.58 -18.33 2.38
C THR A 288 22.04 -18.16 3.79
N VAL A 289 20.92 -18.79 4.10
CA VAL A 289 20.30 -18.76 5.44
C VAL A 289 21.00 -19.78 6.33
N ASP A 290 21.29 -19.40 7.57
CA ASP A 290 21.84 -20.28 8.59
C ASP A 290 20.89 -21.49 8.79
N PRO A 291 21.37 -22.74 8.64
CA PRO A 291 20.56 -23.93 8.89
C PRO A 291 19.99 -24.02 10.31
N HIS A 292 20.61 -23.33 11.27
CA HIS A 292 20.18 -23.25 12.66
C HIS A 292 19.44 -21.96 13.00
N ALA A 293 19.05 -21.17 11.99
CA ALA A 293 18.29 -19.96 12.20
C ALA A 293 16.98 -20.28 12.94
N PRO A 294 16.61 -19.47 13.94
CA PRO A 294 15.42 -19.72 14.74
C PRO A 294 14.18 -19.69 13.85
N ALA A 295 13.29 -20.67 14.07
CA ALA A 295 11.98 -20.68 13.46
C ALA A 295 11.17 -19.46 13.92
N TRP A 296 10.20 -19.07 13.10
CA TRP A 296 9.33 -17.96 13.40
C TRP A 296 8.19 -18.38 14.33
N ASP A 297 8.01 -17.65 15.42
CA ASP A 297 6.77 -17.64 16.21
C ASP A 297 5.92 -16.46 15.74
N ILE A 298 5.25 -16.65 14.59
CA ILE A 298 4.41 -15.62 13.96
C ILE A 298 2.95 -15.92 14.26
N VAL A 299 2.23 -14.92 14.74
CA VAL A 299 0.76 -14.98 14.79
C VAL A 299 0.23 -14.90 13.35
N PRO A 300 -0.49 -15.94 12.87
CA PRO A 300 -0.91 -16.07 11.47
C PRO A 300 -1.86 -14.97 10.98
#